data_AF-A0A1U7P4U6-F1
#
_entry.id   AF-A0A1U7P4U6-F1
#
_cell.length_a   1.000
_cell.length_b   1.000
_cell.length_c   1.000
_cell.angle_alpha   90.00
_cell.angle_beta   90.00
_cell.angle_gamma   90.00
#
_symmetry.space_group_name_H-M   'P 1'
#
loop_
_entity.id
_entity.type
_entity.pdbx_description
1 polymer ?
#
loop_
_entity_poly.entity_id
_entity_poly.type
_entity_poly.pdbx_seq_one_letter_code
_entity_poly.pdbx_strand_id
1 'polypeptide(L)'
;MTLPVHREIPDGLNHKTGLKRLGLSPTGDVLALYEYRTRKGYERCNLYAVAAAAPIDRAGEAQARKTRKLARDARRLELQAHFAEEVATLEAEALSAAQAHWRKGLKKLQRWAAAPNMLILDTETTGLAGQIIEIAVVRLDGTPLVNTLVRPTVAIEEGAHRVHGLTEADLRDAPSWPEVLALLSPVMQGHWCVAFSADFDRRACATSNAAHGLSNPLTDAQFWRCAMNAYAPIGWHWSDYHGEWRWTSLRNACLQQDVPPEAETHRALGGAQALAALMTRLSSAPPELPTTLPDGMTVTEEDVGWSPEEHPDW
;
A
#
# COMPACT_ATOMS: atom_id res chain seq x y z
N MET A 1 -7.56 -18.45 65.04
CA MET A 1 -6.29 -18.82 65.68
C MET A 1 -5.17 -18.63 64.65
N THR A 2 -4.06 -18.03 65.04
CA THR A 2 -2.88 -17.86 64.19
C THR A 2 -2.12 -19.19 64.11
N LEU A 3 -1.76 -19.62 62.90
CA LEU A 3 -0.93 -20.82 62.70
C LEU A 3 0.47 -20.59 63.28
N PRO A 4 1.07 -21.59 63.95
CA PRO A 4 2.43 -21.47 64.45
C PRO A 4 3.43 -21.33 63.30
N VAL A 5 4.45 -20.49 63.48
CA VAL A 5 5.50 -20.23 62.48
C VAL A 5 6.81 -20.81 62.99
N HIS A 6 7.45 -21.66 62.19
CA HIS A 6 8.73 -22.29 62.52
C HIS A 6 9.82 -21.87 61.53
N ARG A 7 11.05 -21.77 62.01
CA ARG A 7 12.26 -21.52 61.19
C ARG A 7 13.01 -22.79 60.81
N GLU A 8 12.57 -23.92 61.35
CA GLU A 8 13.00 -25.27 61.01
C GLU A 8 11.74 -26.12 60.86
N ILE A 9 11.78 -27.14 60.00
CA ILE A 9 10.62 -28.00 59.76
C ILE A 9 10.48 -28.97 60.96
N PRO A 10 9.38 -28.92 61.73
CA PRO A 10 9.20 -29.82 62.87
C PRO A 10 9.05 -31.29 62.45
N ASP A 11 9.47 -32.20 63.32
CA ASP A 11 9.31 -33.63 63.11
C ASP A 11 7.84 -34.00 62.87
N GLY A 12 7.61 -34.89 61.89
CA GLY A 12 6.27 -35.31 61.48
C GLY A 12 5.50 -34.30 60.62
N LEU A 13 6.04 -33.10 60.37
CA LEU A 13 5.50 -32.12 59.42
C LEU A 13 6.41 -32.00 58.19
N ASN A 14 5.84 -31.58 57.06
CA ASN A 14 6.63 -31.25 55.88
C ASN A 14 5.90 -30.25 54.97
N HIS A 15 6.64 -29.49 54.19
CA HIS A 15 6.07 -28.60 53.18
C HIS A 15 5.73 -29.40 51.90
N LYS A 16 4.86 -28.84 51.04
CA LYS A 16 4.36 -29.50 49.82
C LYS A 16 5.47 -30.11 48.95
N THR A 17 6.57 -29.38 48.73
CA THR A 17 7.71 -29.87 47.94
C THR A 17 8.45 -31.04 48.60
N GLY A 18 8.55 -31.08 49.93
CA GLY A 18 9.23 -32.15 50.66
C GLY A 18 8.39 -33.42 50.71
N LEU A 19 7.07 -33.29 50.93
CA LEU A 19 6.12 -34.39 50.74
C LEU A 19 6.21 -34.97 49.33
N LYS A 20 6.30 -34.11 48.31
CA LYS A 20 6.43 -34.55 46.91
C LYS A 20 7.70 -35.37 46.66
N ARG A 21 8.83 -35.03 47.30
CA ARG A 21 10.08 -35.82 47.25
C ARG A 21 9.92 -37.20 47.90
N LEU A 22 9.06 -37.31 48.91
CA LEU A 22 8.69 -38.57 49.56
C LEU A 22 7.61 -39.36 48.80
N GLY A 23 7.14 -38.87 47.66
CA GLY A 23 6.05 -39.52 46.90
C GLY A 23 4.66 -39.32 47.52
N LEU A 24 4.49 -38.31 48.40
CA LEU A 24 3.25 -38.01 49.11
C LEU A 24 2.66 -36.65 48.70
N SER A 25 1.34 -36.52 48.72
CA SER A 25 0.58 -35.28 48.54
C SER A 25 -0.11 -34.89 49.85
N PRO A 26 -0.20 -33.58 50.18
CA PRO A 26 -0.89 -33.13 51.37
C PRO A 26 -2.41 -33.30 51.22
N THR A 27 -3.06 -34.00 52.15
CA THR A 27 -4.50 -34.31 52.12
C THR A 27 -5.27 -33.83 53.36
N GLY A 28 -4.63 -33.02 54.22
CA GLY A 28 -5.22 -32.46 55.44
C GLY A 28 -4.96 -30.97 55.62
N ASP A 29 -5.39 -30.43 56.75
CA ASP A 29 -5.28 -29.01 57.07
C ASP A 29 -3.82 -28.53 57.16
N VAL A 30 -3.63 -27.24 56.92
CA VAL A 30 -2.35 -26.58 57.20
C VAL A 30 -2.17 -26.49 58.71
N LEU A 31 -1.13 -27.13 59.23
CA LEU A 31 -0.89 -27.20 60.68
C LEU A 31 0.08 -26.12 61.18
N ALA A 32 0.94 -25.62 60.29
CA ALA A 32 1.94 -24.62 60.61
C ALA A 32 2.47 -23.91 59.35
N LEU A 33 3.25 -22.85 59.54
CA LEU A 33 4.01 -22.19 58.48
C LEU A 33 5.50 -22.39 58.71
N TYR A 34 6.24 -22.67 57.65
CA TYR A 34 7.70 -22.70 57.64
C TYR A 34 8.22 -21.40 57.02
N GLU A 35 8.96 -20.62 57.80
CA GLU A 35 9.61 -19.38 57.39
C GLU A 35 11.06 -19.66 57.00
N TYR A 36 11.42 -19.34 55.76
CA TYR A 36 12.73 -19.63 55.21
C TYR A 36 13.31 -18.40 54.51
N ARG A 37 14.65 -18.32 54.47
CA ARG A 37 15.36 -17.18 53.90
C ARG A 37 15.52 -17.32 52.40
N THR A 38 15.20 -16.27 51.65
CA THR A 38 15.45 -16.11 50.22
C THR A 38 16.39 -14.93 49.96
N ARG A 39 16.81 -14.75 48.70
CA ARG A 39 17.65 -13.60 48.30
C ARG A 39 16.93 -12.25 48.48
N LYS A 40 15.59 -12.25 48.56
CA LYS A 40 14.75 -11.05 48.68
C LYS A 40 14.21 -10.84 50.10
N GLY A 41 14.57 -11.67 51.07
CA GLY A 41 14.09 -11.56 52.46
C GLY A 41 13.71 -12.91 53.05
N TYR A 42 12.60 -12.96 53.79
CA TYR A 42 12.01 -14.19 54.30
C TYR A 42 10.69 -14.48 53.60
N GLU A 43 10.47 -15.73 53.23
CA GLU A 43 9.22 -16.22 52.67
C GLU A 43 8.65 -17.32 53.56
N ARG A 44 7.34 -17.59 53.41
CA ARG A 44 6.64 -18.61 54.19
C ARG A 44 5.96 -19.62 53.29
N CYS A 45 5.95 -20.88 53.69
CA CYS A 45 5.13 -21.91 53.06
C CYS A 45 4.40 -22.77 54.08
N ASN A 46 3.30 -23.39 53.66
CA ASN A 46 2.47 -24.24 54.51
C ASN A 46 3.15 -25.57 54.85
N LEU A 47 2.98 -26.01 56.10
CA LEU A 47 3.38 -27.32 56.61
C LEU A 47 2.15 -28.20 56.85
N TYR A 48 2.28 -29.47 56.49
CA TYR A 48 1.24 -30.49 56.59
C TYR A 48 1.78 -31.70 57.35
N ALA A 49 0.91 -32.44 58.04
CA ALA A 49 1.32 -33.69 58.69
C ALA A 49 1.71 -34.76 57.65
N VAL A 50 2.89 -35.34 57.81
CA VAL A 50 3.38 -36.44 56.95
C VAL A 50 2.48 -37.68 57.11
N ALA A 51 2.03 -37.97 58.34
CA ALA A 51 1.15 -39.11 58.63
C ALA A 51 -0.26 -38.98 58.03
N ALA A 52 -0.70 -37.75 57.76
CA ALA A 52 -1.99 -37.48 57.12
C ALA A 52 -1.88 -37.30 55.59
N ALA A 53 -0.69 -37.49 55.01
CA ALA A 53 -0.43 -37.35 53.59
C ALA A 53 -0.70 -38.67 52.84
N ALA A 54 -1.16 -38.57 51.60
CA ALA A 54 -1.50 -39.73 50.76
C ALA A 54 -0.44 -39.97 49.67
N PRO A 55 -0.27 -41.19 49.14
CA PRO A 55 0.58 -41.43 47.97
C PRO A 55 0.18 -40.58 46.76
N ILE A 56 1.17 -40.04 46.04
CA ILE A 56 0.92 -39.31 44.79
C ILE A 56 0.49 -40.30 43.71
N ASP A 57 -0.70 -40.07 43.15
CA ASP A 57 -1.13 -40.71 41.91
C ASP A 57 -0.37 -40.10 40.71
N ARG A 58 0.86 -40.56 40.49
CA ARG A 58 1.72 -40.06 39.40
C ARG A 58 1.12 -40.35 38.03
N ALA A 59 0.42 -41.47 37.88
CA ALA A 59 -0.22 -41.85 36.62
C ALA A 59 -1.40 -40.92 36.31
N GLY A 60 -2.27 -40.66 37.29
CA GLY A 60 -3.35 -39.68 37.18
C GLY A 60 -2.87 -38.25 36.98
N GLU A 61 -1.81 -37.81 37.68
CA GLU A 61 -1.20 -36.48 37.45
C GLU A 61 -0.62 -36.34 36.04
N ALA A 62 0.08 -37.36 35.54
CA ALA A 62 0.63 -37.37 34.18
C ALA A 62 -0.48 -37.36 33.12
N GLN A 63 -1.53 -38.17 33.33
CA GLN A 63 -2.70 -38.21 32.44
C GLN A 63 -3.43 -36.87 32.44
N ALA A 64 -3.68 -36.27 33.61
CA ALA A 64 -4.30 -34.95 33.73
C ALA A 64 -3.47 -33.85 33.06
N ARG A 65 -2.13 -33.89 33.19
CA ARG A 65 -1.24 -32.96 32.48
C ARG A 65 -1.33 -33.13 30.97
N LYS A 66 -1.34 -34.38 30.47
CA LYS A 66 -1.49 -34.68 29.04
C LYS A 66 -2.84 -34.18 28.51
N THR A 67 -3.94 -34.43 29.23
CA THR A 67 -5.28 -33.94 28.87
C THR A 67 -5.34 -32.42 28.83
N ARG A 68 -4.77 -31.72 29.83
CA ARG A 68 -4.69 -30.25 29.83
C ARG A 68 -3.88 -29.72 28.64
N LYS A 69 -2.77 -30.37 28.30
CA LYS A 69 -1.97 -30.00 27.12
C LYS A 69 -2.78 -30.18 25.84
N LEU A 70 -3.43 -31.33 25.66
CA LEU A 70 -4.28 -31.59 24.48
C LEU A 70 -5.43 -30.59 24.37
N ALA A 71 -6.09 -30.23 25.48
CA ALA A 71 -7.14 -29.22 25.49
C ALA A 71 -6.61 -27.82 25.11
N ARG A 72 -5.40 -27.44 25.57
CA ARG A 72 -4.73 -26.20 25.14
C ARG A 72 -4.41 -26.22 23.66
N ASP A 73 -3.81 -27.31 23.17
CA ASP A 73 -3.44 -27.47 21.76
C ASP A 73 -4.69 -27.43 20.85
N ALA A 74 -5.78 -28.09 21.27
CA ALA A 74 -7.06 -28.05 20.55
C ALA A 74 -7.67 -26.64 20.50
N ARG A 75 -7.73 -25.94 21.64
CA ARG A 75 -8.21 -24.55 21.69
C ARG A 75 -7.35 -23.62 20.84
N ARG A 76 -6.03 -23.84 20.78
CA ARG A 76 -5.13 -23.07 19.93
C ARG A 76 -5.47 -23.27 18.45
N LEU A 77 -5.68 -24.51 18.02
CA LEU A 77 -6.07 -24.82 16.65
C LEU A 77 -7.44 -24.23 16.29
N GLU A 78 -8.41 -24.25 17.21
CA GLU A 78 -9.73 -23.63 17.02
C GLU A 78 -9.60 -22.12 16.81
N LEU A 79 -8.80 -21.43 17.64
CA LEU A 79 -8.55 -19.99 17.49
C LEU A 79 -7.80 -19.67 16.20
N GLN A 80 -6.77 -20.45 15.84
CA GLN A 80 -6.05 -20.29 14.57
C GLN A 80 -6.99 -20.41 13.37
N ALA A 81 -7.89 -21.40 13.39
CA ALA A 81 -8.86 -21.58 12.32
C ALA A 81 -9.84 -20.39 12.24
N HIS A 82 -10.29 -19.88 13.39
CA HIS A 82 -11.17 -18.71 13.46
C HIS A 82 -10.52 -17.46 12.86
N PHE A 83 -9.31 -17.10 13.28
CA PHE A 83 -8.61 -15.93 12.74
C PHE A 83 -8.26 -16.09 11.26
N ALA A 84 -7.90 -17.30 10.82
CA ALA A 84 -7.68 -17.57 9.40
C ALA A 84 -8.95 -17.34 8.55
N GLU A 85 -10.13 -17.68 9.06
CA GLU A 85 -11.41 -17.41 8.40
C GLU A 85 -11.74 -15.92 8.35
N GLU A 86 -11.45 -15.19 9.43
CA GLU A 86 -11.64 -13.73 9.47
C GLU A 86 -10.67 -13.00 8.54
N VAL A 87 -9.40 -13.39 8.51
CA VAL A 87 -8.39 -12.85 7.57
C VAL A 87 -8.84 -13.10 6.13
N ALA A 88 -9.27 -14.33 5.79
CA ALA A 88 -9.76 -14.64 4.45
C ALA A 88 -10.99 -13.80 4.05
N THR A 89 -11.85 -13.46 5.02
CA THR A 89 -13.00 -12.58 4.80
C THR A 89 -12.54 -11.16 4.49
N LEU A 90 -11.61 -10.60 5.28
CA LEU A 90 -11.03 -9.27 5.03
C LEU A 90 -10.28 -9.20 3.70
N GLU A 91 -9.52 -10.25 3.33
CA GLU A 91 -8.86 -10.34 2.03
C GLU A 91 -9.87 -10.29 0.88
N ALA A 92 -11.00 -11.02 1.00
CA ALA A 92 -12.04 -11.02 -0.01
C ALA A 92 -12.73 -9.63 -0.15
N GLU A 93 -12.96 -8.94 0.97
CA GLU A 93 -13.50 -7.58 0.99
C GLU A 93 -12.52 -6.57 0.37
N ALA A 94 -11.24 -6.62 0.76
CA ALA A 94 -10.19 -5.78 0.23
C ALA A 94 -10.01 -5.98 -1.29
N LEU A 95 -10.02 -7.24 -1.75
CA LEU A 95 -10.00 -7.57 -3.17
C LEU A 95 -11.22 -7.00 -3.90
N SER A 96 -12.42 -7.17 -3.35
CA SER A 96 -13.66 -6.64 -3.93
C SER A 96 -13.60 -5.11 -4.09
N ALA A 97 -13.13 -4.41 -3.06
CA ALA A 97 -12.93 -2.95 -3.09
C ALA A 97 -11.88 -2.54 -4.14
N ALA A 98 -10.75 -3.25 -4.20
CA ALA A 98 -9.70 -3.02 -5.19
C ALA A 98 -10.22 -3.21 -6.63
N GLN A 99 -10.97 -4.29 -6.87
CA GLN A 99 -11.60 -4.55 -8.17
C GLN A 99 -12.64 -3.48 -8.53
N ALA A 100 -13.36 -2.91 -7.56
CA ALA A 100 -14.26 -1.78 -7.81
C ALA A 100 -13.50 -0.52 -8.26
N HIS A 101 -12.35 -0.23 -7.65
CA HIS A 101 -11.47 0.87 -8.08
C HIS A 101 -10.93 0.66 -9.50
N TRP A 102 -10.49 -0.56 -9.82
CA TRP A 102 -10.04 -0.93 -11.16
C TRP A 102 -11.13 -0.70 -12.20
N ARG A 103 -12.36 -1.19 -11.95
CA ARG A 103 -13.50 -1.01 -12.86
C ARG A 103 -13.83 0.47 -13.07
N LYS A 104 -13.74 1.27 -12.00
CA LYS A 104 -13.96 2.72 -12.04
C LYS A 104 -12.89 3.43 -12.88
N GLY A 105 -11.62 3.06 -12.72
CA GLY A 105 -10.51 3.58 -13.50
C GLY A 105 -10.68 3.28 -14.99
N LEU A 106 -10.92 2.00 -15.32
CA LEU A 106 -11.14 1.55 -16.69
C LEU A 106 -12.34 2.26 -17.35
N LYS A 107 -13.47 2.32 -16.65
CA LYS A 107 -14.68 3.01 -17.15
C LYS A 107 -14.44 4.49 -17.43
N LYS A 108 -13.61 5.18 -16.62
CA LYS A 108 -13.23 6.57 -16.88
C LYS A 108 -12.46 6.69 -18.19
N LEU A 109 -11.40 5.89 -18.38
CA LEU A 109 -10.57 5.91 -19.57
C LEU A 109 -11.38 5.57 -20.83
N GLN A 110 -12.24 4.56 -20.76
CA GLN A 110 -13.16 4.19 -21.86
C GLN A 110 -14.13 5.31 -22.21
N ARG A 111 -14.73 5.96 -21.21
CA ARG A 111 -15.63 7.10 -21.43
C ARG A 111 -14.90 8.28 -22.07
N TRP A 112 -13.66 8.53 -21.69
CA TRP A 112 -12.83 9.58 -22.29
C TRP A 112 -12.45 9.26 -23.73
N ALA A 113 -12.03 8.01 -24.00
CA ALA A 113 -11.74 7.54 -25.35
C ALA A 113 -12.94 7.62 -26.29
N ALA A 114 -14.15 7.40 -25.78
CA ALA A 114 -15.39 7.52 -26.57
C ALA A 114 -15.85 8.96 -26.81
N ALA A 115 -15.24 9.97 -26.20
CA ALA A 115 -15.68 11.36 -26.31
C ALA A 115 -15.08 12.04 -27.56
N PRO A 116 -15.89 12.57 -28.48
CA PRO A 116 -15.41 13.09 -29.76
C PRO A 116 -14.63 14.41 -29.63
N ASN A 117 -14.79 15.13 -28.52
CA ASN A 117 -14.11 16.39 -28.24
C ASN A 117 -12.93 16.24 -27.27
N MET A 118 -12.48 15.01 -27.04
CA MET A 118 -11.29 14.71 -26.26
C MET A 118 -10.04 14.79 -27.15
N LEU A 119 -9.02 15.48 -26.66
CA LEU A 119 -7.69 15.50 -27.25
C LEU A 119 -6.67 14.98 -26.23
N ILE A 120 -5.53 14.51 -26.73
CA ILE A 120 -4.40 14.13 -25.88
C ILE A 120 -3.32 15.18 -26.04
N LEU A 121 -2.76 15.62 -24.92
CA LEU A 121 -1.72 16.64 -24.89
C LEU A 121 -0.58 16.16 -24.00
N ASP A 122 0.64 16.40 -24.46
CA ASP A 122 1.87 16.15 -23.70
C ASP A 122 2.85 17.30 -23.93
N THR A 123 3.72 17.54 -22.95
CA THR A 123 4.70 18.63 -22.97
C THR A 123 6.08 18.19 -22.50
N GLU A 124 7.11 18.74 -23.12
CA GLU A 124 8.46 18.79 -22.54
C GLU A 124 8.73 20.21 -22.03
N THR A 125 9.48 20.32 -20.94
CA THR A 125 9.69 21.60 -20.24
C THR A 125 11.15 21.85 -19.93
N THR A 126 11.50 23.11 -19.66
CA THR A 126 12.86 23.48 -19.20
C THR A 126 13.23 22.89 -17.83
N GLY A 127 12.30 22.25 -17.12
CA GLY A 127 12.44 21.80 -15.73
C GLY A 127 11.11 21.37 -15.13
N LEU A 128 11.12 20.78 -13.92
CA LEU A 128 9.89 20.26 -13.28
C LEU A 128 8.82 21.33 -13.00
N ALA A 129 9.25 22.58 -12.85
CA ALA A 129 8.39 23.77 -12.74
C ALA A 129 8.71 24.79 -13.85
N GLY A 130 9.12 24.30 -15.02
CA GLY A 130 9.68 25.08 -16.12
C GLY A 130 8.66 25.59 -17.15
N GLN A 131 9.18 26.28 -18.16
CA GLN A 131 8.44 26.70 -19.35
C GLN A 131 8.38 25.55 -20.35
N ILE A 132 7.32 25.49 -21.16
CA ILE A 132 7.17 24.51 -22.24
C ILE A 132 8.23 24.78 -23.30
N ILE A 133 8.91 23.72 -23.75
CA ILE A 133 9.89 23.74 -24.85
C ILE A 133 9.50 22.83 -26.02
N GLU A 134 8.56 21.92 -25.81
CA GLU A 134 7.93 21.12 -26.84
C GLU A 134 6.49 20.82 -26.43
N ILE A 135 5.57 20.84 -27.38
CA ILE A 135 4.17 20.49 -27.14
C ILE A 135 3.62 19.70 -28.32
N ALA A 136 2.88 18.65 -27.98
CA ALA A 136 2.11 17.89 -28.95
C ALA A 136 0.65 17.77 -28.51
N VAL A 137 -0.23 17.82 -29.50
CA VAL A 137 -1.66 17.55 -29.36
C VAL A 137 -2.04 16.53 -30.41
N VAL A 138 -2.59 15.40 -29.99
CA VAL A 138 -2.99 14.31 -30.87
C VAL A 138 -4.45 13.92 -30.65
N ARG A 139 -5.06 13.33 -31.68
CA ARG A 139 -6.32 12.60 -31.54
C ARG A 139 -6.08 11.22 -30.92
N LEU A 140 -7.15 10.53 -30.52
CA LEU A 140 -7.07 9.17 -29.98
C LEU A 140 -6.43 8.15 -30.95
N ASP A 141 -6.53 8.37 -32.26
CA ASP A 141 -5.88 7.53 -33.28
C ASP A 141 -4.37 7.83 -33.44
N GLY A 142 -3.82 8.74 -32.63
CA GLY A 142 -2.42 9.16 -32.68
C GLY A 142 -2.12 10.23 -33.73
N THR A 143 -3.11 10.71 -34.50
CA THR A 143 -2.90 11.76 -35.50
C THR A 143 -2.52 13.08 -34.83
N PRO A 144 -1.36 13.69 -35.16
CA PRO A 144 -0.98 14.99 -34.62
C PRO A 144 -1.83 16.12 -35.21
N LEU A 145 -2.31 17.00 -34.33
CA LEU A 145 -2.96 18.26 -34.67
C LEU A 145 -2.00 19.44 -34.47
N VAL A 146 -1.18 19.36 -33.43
CA VAL A 146 -0.08 20.28 -33.15
C VAL A 146 1.12 19.43 -32.75
N ASN A 147 2.29 19.76 -33.28
CA ASN A 147 3.57 19.20 -32.87
C ASN A 147 4.64 20.25 -33.15
N THR A 148 5.15 20.91 -32.12
CA THR A 148 6.12 22.00 -32.30
C THR A 148 7.02 22.14 -31.09
N LEU A 149 8.27 22.53 -31.36
CA LEU A 149 9.14 23.11 -30.37
C LEU A 149 8.63 24.50 -29.95
N VAL A 150 9.06 24.96 -28.79
CA VAL A 150 8.75 26.27 -28.22
C VAL A 150 10.04 26.90 -27.71
N ARG A 151 10.31 28.15 -28.08
CA ARG A 151 11.47 28.88 -27.59
C ARG A 151 11.18 29.43 -26.17
N PRO A 152 11.88 28.96 -25.12
CA PRO A 152 11.71 29.47 -23.78
C PRO A 152 12.41 30.81 -23.59
N THR A 153 12.12 31.48 -22.48
CA THR A 153 12.79 32.72 -22.04
C THR A 153 13.84 32.48 -20.95
N VAL A 154 14.05 31.22 -20.57
CA VAL A 154 14.98 30.75 -19.54
C VAL A 154 15.77 29.55 -20.05
N ALA A 155 16.93 29.28 -19.42
CA ALA A 155 17.76 28.14 -19.75
C ALA A 155 17.09 26.80 -19.38
N ILE A 156 17.48 25.73 -20.07
CA ILE A 156 17.05 24.36 -19.78
C ILE A 156 17.85 23.84 -18.58
N GLU A 157 17.15 23.33 -17.56
CA GLU A 157 17.78 22.65 -16.43
C GLU A 157 18.47 21.36 -16.90
N GLU A 158 19.65 21.07 -16.36
CA GLU A 158 20.44 19.89 -16.73
C GLU A 158 19.64 18.58 -16.53
N GLY A 159 18.78 18.52 -15.51
CA GLY A 159 17.89 17.39 -15.25
C GLY A 159 16.88 17.15 -16.37
N ALA A 160 16.28 18.21 -16.91
CA ALA A 160 15.34 18.12 -18.02
C ALA A 160 16.06 17.72 -19.32
N HIS A 161 17.22 18.34 -19.60
CA HIS A 161 18.04 18.00 -20.75
C HIS A 161 18.41 16.50 -20.80
N ARG A 162 18.77 15.90 -19.65
CA ARG A 162 19.07 14.46 -19.57
C ARG A 162 17.88 13.56 -19.90
N VAL A 163 16.66 14.05 -19.80
CA VAL A 163 15.44 13.30 -20.12
C VAL A 163 15.08 13.45 -21.59
N HIS A 164 14.88 14.68 -22.07
CA HIS A 164 14.34 14.95 -23.42
C HIS A 164 15.39 15.18 -24.51
N GLY A 165 16.66 15.42 -24.15
CA GLY A 165 17.77 15.63 -25.08
C GLY A 165 17.82 16.96 -25.83
N LEU A 166 16.72 17.72 -25.91
CA LEU A 166 16.69 19.08 -26.48
C LEU A 166 17.72 20.04 -25.88
N THR A 167 18.30 20.87 -26.74
CA THR A 167 19.29 21.90 -26.43
C THR A 167 18.79 23.30 -26.78
N GLU A 168 19.43 24.34 -26.26
CA GLU A 168 19.13 25.73 -26.65
C GLU A 168 19.32 25.99 -28.15
N ALA A 169 20.22 25.24 -28.80
CA ALA A 169 20.43 25.35 -30.24
C ALA A 169 19.22 24.85 -31.04
N ASP A 170 18.59 23.77 -30.59
CA ASP A 170 17.37 23.21 -31.21
C ASP A 170 16.18 24.17 -31.10
N LEU A 171 16.13 24.98 -30.04
CA LEU A 171 15.01 25.87 -29.72
C LEU A 171 15.20 27.31 -30.24
N ARG A 172 16.37 27.66 -30.79
CA ARG A 172 16.72 29.04 -31.16
C ARG A 172 15.74 29.67 -32.14
N ASP A 173 15.38 28.90 -33.16
CA ASP A 173 14.51 29.33 -34.26
C ASP A 173 13.06 28.83 -34.09
N ALA A 174 12.76 28.19 -32.97
CA ALA A 174 11.42 27.75 -32.63
C ALA A 174 10.48 28.95 -32.35
N PRO A 175 9.16 28.80 -32.58
CA PRO A 175 8.19 29.81 -32.22
C PRO A 175 8.17 30.06 -30.71
N SER A 176 7.87 31.29 -30.33
CA SER A 176 7.65 31.67 -28.93
C SER A 176 6.33 31.10 -28.39
N TRP A 177 6.18 31.01 -27.07
CA TRP A 177 4.94 30.53 -26.46
C TRP A 177 3.67 31.30 -26.91
N PRO A 178 3.66 32.65 -27.04
CA PRO A 178 2.50 33.35 -27.60
C PRO A 178 2.11 32.92 -29.02
N GLU A 179 3.09 32.66 -29.89
CA GLU A 179 2.86 32.20 -31.26
C GLU A 179 2.28 30.78 -31.26
N VAL A 180 2.82 29.89 -30.42
CA VAL A 180 2.30 28.52 -30.25
C VAL A 180 0.90 28.52 -29.65
N LEU A 181 0.61 29.40 -28.70
CA LEU A 181 -0.72 29.54 -28.12
C LEU A 181 -1.75 30.00 -29.17
N ALA A 182 -1.36 30.87 -30.11
CA ALA A 182 -2.21 31.25 -31.23
C ALA A 182 -2.52 30.07 -32.15
N LEU A 183 -1.58 29.12 -32.32
CA LEU A 183 -1.79 27.87 -33.05
C LEU A 183 -2.68 26.88 -32.29
N LEU A 184 -2.53 26.78 -30.96
CA LEU A 184 -3.32 25.88 -30.11
C LEU A 184 -4.78 26.32 -29.96
N SER A 185 -5.02 27.62 -29.84
CA SER A 185 -6.35 28.19 -29.54
C SER A 185 -7.49 27.64 -30.43
N PRO A 186 -7.39 27.63 -31.77
CA PRO A 186 -8.46 27.08 -32.61
C PRO A 186 -8.61 25.55 -32.47
N VAL A 187 -7.54 24.82 -32.20
CA VAL A 187 -7.58 23.36 -31.99
C VAL A 187 -8.26 23.02 -30.66
N MET A 188 -7.99 23.81 -29.62
CA MET A 188 -8.53 23.60 -28.27
C MET A 188 -9.98 24.05 -28.12
N GLN A 189 -10.50 24.88 -29.04
CA GLN A 189 -11.85 25.41 -28.93
C GLN A 189 -12.89 24.27 -28.94
N GLY A 190 -13.71 24.20 -27.88
CA GLY A 190 -14.74 23.16 -27.71
C GLY A 190 -14.20 21.78 -27.29
N HIS A 191 -12.89 21.63 -27.13
CA HIS A 191 -12.23 20.40 -26.72
C HIS A 191 -11.78 20.47 -25.26
N TRP A 192 -11.39 19.32 -24.72
CA TRP A 192 -10.72 19.17 -23.42
C TRP A 192 -9.62 18.13 -23.55
N CYS A 193 -8.63 18.17 -22.67
CA CYS A 193 -7.43 17.34 -22.79
C CYS A 193 -7.36 16.20 -21.78
N VAL A 194 -6.87 15.06 -22.24
CA VAL A 194 -6.25 14.03 -21.41
C VAL A 194 -4.74 14.23 -21.50
N ALA A 195 -4.08 14.20 -20.35
CA ALA A 195 -2.63 14.08 -20.27
C ALA A 195 -2.30 12.96 -19.29
N PHE A 196 -1.10 12.38 -19.40
CA PHE A 196 -0.72 11.32 -18.47
C PHE A 196 -0.62 11.89 -17.06
N SER A 197 0.16 12.97 -16.90
CA SER A 197 0.27 13.73 -15.66
C SER A 197 -0.37 15.12 -15.81
N ALA A 198 -1.70 15.17 -15.90
CA ALA A 198 -2.41 16.42 -16.19
C ALA A 198 -2.07 17.65 -15.33
N ASP A 199 -1.71 17.46 -14.06
CA ASP A 199 -1.31 18.61 -13.22
C ASP A 199 0.07 19.15 -13.60
N PHE A 200 0.97 18.30 -14.10
CA PHE A 200 2.26 18.71 -14.64
C PHE A 200 2.08 19.61 -15.87
N ASP A 201 1.37 19.14 -16.90
CA ASP A 201 1.15 19.88 -18.15
C ASP A 201 0.38 21.19 -17.90
N ARG A 202 -0.62 21.16 -17.02
CA ARG A 202 -1.37 22.35 -16.62
C ARG A 202 -0.47 23.40 -15.95
N ARG A 203 0.44 22.98 -15.06
CA ARG A 203 1.41 23.88 -14.43
C ARG A 203 2.43 24.40 -15.44
N ALA A 204 2.89 23.58 -16.38
CA ALA A 204 3.78 24.02 -17.47
C ALA A 204 3.12 25.11 -18.34
N CYS A 205 1.83 24.94 -18.67
CA CYS A 205 1.03 25.98 -19.32
C CYS A 205 0.97 27.26 -18.47
N ALA A 206 0.75 27.14 -17.16
CA ALA A 206 0.68 28.28 -16.24
C ALA A 206 2.03 29.03 -16.14
N THR A 207 3.15 28.32 -16.01
CA THR A 207 4.48 28.92 -15.99
C THR A 207 4.81 29.64 -17.29
N SER A 208 4.51 29.02 -18.43
CA SER A 208 4.73 29.62 -19.75
C SER A 208 3.84 30.85 -19.95
N ASN A 209 2.58 30.80 -19.51
CA ASN A 209 1.70 31.96 -19.51
C ASN A 209 2.23 33.11 -18.65
N ALA A 210 2.69 32.81 -17.44
CA ALA A 210 3.23 33.82 -16.52
C ALA A 210 4.47 34.52 -17.09
N ALA A 211 5.35 33.80 -17.78
CA ALA A 211 6.54 34.36 -18.44
C ALA A 211 6.20 35.38 -19.54
N HIS A 212 4.99 35.32 -20.09
CA HIS A 212 4.53 36.19 -21.19
C HIS A 212 3.34 37.08 -20.84
N GLY A 213 2.89 37.10 -19.58
CA GLY A 213 1.72 37.88 -19.15
C GLY A 213 0.41 37.45 -19.81
N LEU A 214 0.27 36.16 -20.14
CA LEU A 214 -0.88 35.60 -20.85
C LEU A 214 -1.88 34.91 -19.88
N SER A 215 -3.11 34.74 -20.35
CA SER A 215 -4.14 33.93 -19.69
C SER A 215 -4.93 33.16 -20.74
N ASN A 216 -5.17 31.87 -20.52
CA ASN A 216 -5.94 31.01 -21.42
C ASN A 216 -6.53 29.79 -20.67
N PRO A 217 -7.49 29.06 -21.27
CA PRO A 217 -8.15 27.93 -20.61
C PRO A 217 -7.24 26.75 -20.22
N LEU A 218 -6.03 26.63 -20.77
CA LEU A 218 -5.11 25.53 -20.44
C LEU A 218 -4.65 25.57 -18.98
N THR A 219 -4.86 26.67 -18.25
CA THR A 219 -4.59 26.72 -16.81
C THR A 219 -5.78 26.27 -15.94
N ASP A 220 -6.98 26.15 -16.51
CA ASP A 220 -8.19 25.71 -15.80
C ASP A 220 -8.17 24.19 -15.60
N ALA A 221 -8.28 23.74 -14.35
CA ALA A 221 -8.33 22.33 -13.99
C ALA A 221 -9.50 21.57 -14.65
N GLN A 222 -10.61 22.25 -14.97
CA GLN A 222 -11.76 21.63 -15.63
C GLN A 222 -11.44 21.17 -17.06
N PHE A 223 -10.43 21.77 -17.69
CA PHE A 223 -9.96 21.43 -19.04
C PHE A 223 -9.24 20.08 -19.09
N TRP A 224 -8.77 19.57 -17.94
CA TRP A 224 -7.85 18.43 -17.90
C TRP A 224 -8.45 17.17 -17.29
N ARG A 225 -8.04 16.02 -17.81
CA ARG A 225 -8.26 14.70 -17.22
C ARG A 225 -6.92 13.99 -17.07
N CYS A 226 -6.67 13.46 -15.88
CA CYS A 226 -5.41 12.79 -15.56
C CYS A 226 -5.53 11.28 -15.84
N ALA A 227 -4.83 10.80 -16.86
CA ALA A 227 -4.81 9.36 -17.18
C ALA A 227 -4.01 8.56 -16.15
N MET A 228 -2.92 9.09 -15.60
CA MET A 228 -2.13 8.42 -14.55
C MET A 228 -3.00 8.09 -13.32
N ASN A 229 -3.83 9.04 -12.86
CA ASN A 229 -4.75 8.80 -11.74
C ASN A 229 -5.86 7.80 -12.07
N ALA A 230 -6.34 7.79 -13.32
CA ALA A 230 -7.33 6.80 -13.76
C ALA A 230 -6.72 5.40 -13.92
N TYR A 231 -5.44 5.34 -14.28
CA TYR A 231 -4.68 4.10 -14.48
C TYR A 231 -4.12 3.52 -13.18
N ALA A 232 -3.86 4.31 -12.14
CA ALA A 232 -3.29 3.84 -10.87
C ALA A 232 -3.93 2.54 -10.31
N PRO A 233 -5.27 2.39 -10.21
CA PRO A 233 -5.88 1.14 -9.78
C PRO A 233 -5.85 0.02 -10.83
N ILE A 234 -5.61 0.34 -12.11
CA ILE A 234 -5.41 -0.64 -13.18
C ILE A 234 -3.99 -1.22 -13.11
N GLY A 235 -3.02 -0.40 -12.71
CA GLY A 235 -1.64 -0.81 -12.47
C GLY A 235 -1.48 -1.86 -11.37
N TRP A 236 -2.47 -1.99 -10.48
CA TRP A 236 -2.55 -3.03 -9.44
C TRP A 236 -1.43 -3.01 -8.40
N HIS A 237 -0.84 -1.83 -8.16
CA HIS A 237 0.19 -1.60 -7.13
C HIS A 237 -0.35 -0.71 -6.01
N TRP A 238 -0.38 -1.23 -4.78
CA TRP A 238 -0.85 -0.54 -3.59
C TRP A 238 0.31 -0.22 -2.64
N SER A 239 0.10 0.75 -1.75
CA SER A 239 1.04 1.11 -0.71
C SER A 239 0.37 1.09 0.64
N ASP A 240 0.50 0.01 1.41
CA ASP A 240 -0.06 -0.09 2.77
C ASP A 240 0.39 1.08 3.67
N TYR A 241 1.66 1.49 3.56
CA TYR A 241 2.19 2.63 4.34
C TYR A 241 1.44 3.95 4.08
N HIS A 242 0.94 4.18 2.86
CA HIS A 242 0.27 5.43 2.49
C HIS A 242 -1.25 5.29 2.38
N GLY A 243 -1.79 4.06 2.35
CA GLY A 243 -3.21 3.80 2.16
C GLY A 243 -3.73 4.24 0.78
N GLU A 244 -2.89 4.20 -0.26
CA GLU A 244 -3.24 4.67 -1.60
C GLU A 244 -2.61 3.84 -2.74
N TRP A 245 -3.18 4.00 -3.94
CA TRP A 245 -2.66 3.41 -5.16
C TRP A 245 -1.37 4.09 -5.60
N ARG A 246 -0.35 3.30 -5.93
CA ARG A 246 0.89 3.83 -6.51
C ARG A 246 0.65 4.23 -7.96
N TRP A 247 1.24 5.36 -8.34
CA TRP A 247 1.27 5.76 -9.74
C TRP A 247 2.22 4.85 -10.52
N THR A 248 1.81 4.53 -11.75
CA THR A 248 2.61 3.81 -12.72
C THR A 248 3.04 4.80 -13.81
N SER A 249 4.32 4.81 -14.20
CA SER A 249 4.80 5.67 -15.28
C SER A 249 4.14 5.30 -16.62
N LEU A 250 4.04 6.23 -17.57
CA LEU A 250 3.42 5.96 -18.88
C LEU A 250 4.12 4.78 -19.57
N ARG A 251 5.45 4.76 -19.55
CA ARG A 251 6.24 3.65 -20.08
C ARG A 251 5.87 2.30 -19.45
N ASN A 252 5.76 2.22 -18.13
CA ASN A 252 5.42 0.97 -17.46
C ASN A 252 3.94 0.60 -17.69
N ALA A 253 3.05 1.58 -17.77
CA ALA A 253 1.65 1.36 -18.11
C ALA A 253 1.49 0.80 -19.53
N CYS A 254 2.26 1.32 -20.50
CA CYS A 254 2.32 0.77 -21.86
C CYS A 254 2.86 -0.67 -21.86
N LEU A 255 3.97 -0.92 -21.17
CA LEU A 255 4.57 -2.26 -21.05
C LEU A 255 3.59 -3.27 -20.42
N GLN A 256 2.89 -2.88 -19.36
CA GLN A 256 1.91 -3.73 -18.69
C GLN A 256 0.71 -4.10 -19.59
N GLN A 257 0.42 -3.30 -20.62
CA GLN A 257 -0.69 -3.51 -21.55
C GLN A 257 -0.25 -4.04 -22.92
N ASP A 258 1.01 -4.45 -23.04
CA ASP A 258 1.63 -4.87 -24.31
C ASP A 258 1.50 -3.81 -25.42
N VAL A 259 1.51 -2.53 -25.03
CA VAL A 259 1.55 -1.40 -25.97
C VAL A 259 3.00 -1.04 -26.19
N PRO A 260 3.53 -1.16 -27.42
CA PRO A 260 4.91 -0.77 -27.68
C PRO A 260 5.05 0.72 -27.37
N PRO A 261 5.96 1.12 -26.47
CA PRO A 261 6.29 2.52 -26.33
C PRO A 261 6.86 2.98 -27.67
N GLU A 262 6.36 4.09 -28.21
CA GLU A 262 6.97 4.66 -29.41
C GLU A 262 8.45 4.96 -29.14
N ALA A 263 9.27 4.95 -30.20
CA ALA A 263 10.72 5.00 -30.08
C ALA A 263 11.25 6.25 -29.33
N GLU A 264 10.42 7.28 -29.14
CA GLU A 264 10.78 8.56 -28.52
C GLU A 264 9.79 9.00 -27.42
N THR A 265 9.52 8.18 -26.39
CA THR A 265 8.64 8.58 -25.25
C THR A 265 9.15 9.75 -24.39
N HIS A 266 10.30 10.33 -24.71
CA HIS A 266 10.87 11.52 -24.09
C HIS A 266 10.81 12.75 -25.02
N ARG A 267 9.87 12.69 -25.96
CA ARG A 267 9.45 13.78 -26.84
C ARG A 267 7.95 13.90 -26.70
N ALA A 268 7.44 15.13 -26.74
CA ALA A 268 6.02 15.38 -26.48
C ALA A 268 5.10 14.59 -27.43
N LEU A 269 5.47 14.48 -28.71
CA LEU A 269 4.66 13.72 -29.67
C LEU A 269 4.63 12.22 -29.31
N GLY A 270 5.79 11.63 -29.02
CA GLY A 270 5.87 10.21 -28.66
C GLY A 270 5.14 9.89 -27.36
N GLY A 271 5.20 10.78 -26.36
CA GLY A 271 4.41 10.65 -25.13
C GLY A 271 2.91 10.72 -25.38
N ALA A 272 2.46 11.72 -26.16
CA ALA A 272 1.04 11.88 -26.52
C ALA A 272 0.50 10.67 -27.31
N GLN A 273 1.26 10.16 -28.29
CA GLN A 273 0.86 9.00 -29.09
C GLN A 273 0.91 7.69 -28.28
N ALA A 274 1.88 7.51 -27.38
CA ALA A 274 1.92 6.37 -26.47
C ALA A 274 0.69 6.35 -25.54
N LEU A 275 0.27 7.51 -25.04
CA LEU A 275 -0.97 7.63 -24.26
C LEU A 275 -2.21 7.32 -25.12
N ALA A 276 -2.26 7.77 -26.37
CA ALA A 276 -3.34 7.46 -27.31
C ALA A 276 -3.46 5.94 -27.56
N ALA A 277 -2.32 5.28 -27.78
CA ALA A 277 -2.25 3.84 -27.96
C ALA A 277 -2.67 3.08 -26.69
N LEU A 278 -2.22 3.53 -25.50
CA LEU A 278 -2.63 2.96 -24.21
C LEU A 278 -4.14 3.06 -23.99
N MET A 279 -4.72 4.23 -24.22
CA MET A 279 -6.18 4.44 -24.08
C MET A 279 -6.97 3.60 -25.09
N THR A 280 -6.47 3.47 -26.32
CA THR A 280 -7.07 2.63 -27.36
C THR A 280 -7.02 1.15 -26.96
N ARG A 281 -5.89 0.67 -26.44
CA ARG A 281 -5.73 -0.70 -25.92
C ARG A 281 -6.74 -0.97 -24.82
N LEU A 282 -6.78 -0.15 -23.78
CA LEU A 282 -7.71 -0.30 -22.64
C LEU A 282 -9.19 -0.25 -23.05
N SER A 283 -9.50 0.45 -24.14
CA SER A 283 -10.88 0.55 -24.64
C SER A 283 -11.31 -0.61 -25.52
N SER A 284 -10.42 -1.10 -26.38
CA SER A 284 -10.72 -2.15 -27.36
C SER A 284 -10.53 -3.57 -26.80
N ALA A 285 -9.53 -3.74 -25.94
CA ALA A 285 -9.24 -4.99 -25.26
C ALA A 285 -8.73 -4.62 -23.86
N PRO A 286 -9.57 -4.50 -22.83
CA PRO A 286 -9.07 -4.28 -21.48
C PRO A 286 -8.31 -5.51 -20.95
N PRO A 287 -7.34 -5.34 -20.03
CA PRO A 287 -6.73 -6.47 -19.34
C PRO A 287 -7.76 -7.23 -18.50
N GLU A 288 -7.46 -8.47 -18.16
CA GLU A 288 -8.32 -9.25 -17.26
C GLU A 288 -8.33 -8.62 -15.86
N LEU A 289 -9.48 -8.72 -15.19
CA LEU A 289 -9.62 -8.24 -13.82
C LEU A 289 -8.83 -9.17 -12.89
N PRO A 290 -7.90 -8.66 -12.07
CA PRO A 290 -7.12 -9.50 -11.18
C PRO A 290 -7.97 -10.23 -10.12
N THR A 291 -7.59 -11.46 -9.80
CA THR A 291 -8.27 -12.32 -8.83
C THR A 291 -7.53 -12.45 -7.50
N THR A 292 -6.40 -11.77 -7.36
CA THR A 292 -5.57 -11.72 -6.14
C THR A 292 -5.45 -10.27 -5.68
N LEU A 293 -5.08 -10.07 -4.41
CA LEU A 293 -4.85 -8.73 -3.86
C LEU A 293 -3.82 -7.94 -4.68
N PRO A 294 -3.91 -6.59 -4.67
CA PRO A 294 -2.90 -5.71 -5.24
C PRO A 294 -1.50 -5.98 -4.69
N ASP A 295 -0.49 -5.80 -5.53
CA ASP A 295 0.90 -5.90 -5.11
C ASP A 295 1.18 -4.84 -4.03
N GLY A 296 1.71 -5.26 -2.88
CA GLY A 296 1.98 -4.38 -1.75
C GLY A 296 0.79 -4.08 -0.84
N MET A 297 -0.33 -4.80 -1.03
CA MET A 297 -1.43 -4.87 -0.06
C MET A 297 -1.31 -6.15 0.77
N THR A 298 -1.38 -6.01 2.08
CA THR A 298 -1.33 -7.12 3.04
C THR A 298 -2.53 -7.06 3.98
N VAL A 299 -3.06 -8.23 4.32
CA VAL A 299 -4.06 -8.43 5.38
C VAL A 299 -3.46 -9.45 6.34
N THR A 300 -3.44 -9.13 7.62
CA THR A 300 -2.73 -9.87 8.65
C THR A 300 -3.65 -10.25 9.80
N GLU A 301 -3.20 -11.16 10.66
CA GLU A 301 -3.92 -11.51 11.89
C GLU A 301 -4.08 -10.29 12.83
N GLU A 302 -3.16 -9.32 12.78
CA GLU A 302 -3.28 -8.07 13.56
C GLU A 302 -4.50 -7.23 13.12
N ASP A 303 -4.87 -7.30 11.83
CA ASP A 303 -6.03 -6.56 11.28
C ASP A 303 -7.38 -7.09 11.78
N VAL A 304 -7.43 -8.35 12.22
CA VAL A 304 -8.60 -8.96 12.88
C VAL A 304 -8.52 -8.88 14.40
N GLY A 305 -7.58 -8.07 14.94
CA GLY A 305 -7.43 -7.84 16.37
C GLY A 305 -6.74 -8.98 17.12
N TRP A 306 -6.05 -9.89 16.42
CA TRP A 306 -5.22 -10.88 17.07
C TRP A 306 -3.84 -10.30 17.41
N SER A 307 -3.38 -10.51 18.64
CA SER A 307 -2.01 -10.19 19.05
C SER A 307 -1.40 -11.34 19.86
N PRO A 308 -0.12 -11.71 19.59
CA PRO A 308 0.62 -12.64 20.43
C PRO A 308 0.69 -12.21 21.91
N GLU A 309 0.64 -10.90 22.19
CA GLU A 309 0.74 -10.34 23.54
C GLU A 309 -0.57 -10.49 24.34
N GLU A 310 -1.72 -10.45 23.65
CA GLU A 310 -3.05 -10.64 24.26
C GLU A 310 -3.39 -12.12 24.48
N HIS A 311 -2.61 -13.02 23.88
CA HIS A 311 -2.75 -14.47 24.00
C HIS A 311 -1.43 -15.16 24.42
N PRO A 312 -0.86 -14.81 25.59
CA PRO A 312 0.47 -15.28 26.03
C PRO A 312 0.56 -16.78 26.35
N ASP A 313 -0.58 -17.48 26.34
CA ASP A 313 -0.69 -18.92 26.59
C ASP A 313 -0.66 -19.78 25.31
N TRP A 314 -0.39 -19.18 24.15
CA TRP A 314 -0.01 -19.88 22.92
C TRP A 314 1.31 -20.64 23.05
#